data_AF-A0A2H3JBS7-F1
#
_entry.id   AF-A0A2H3JBS7-F1
#
_cell.length_a   1.000
_cell.length_b   1.000
_cell.length_c   1.000
_cell.angle_alpha   90.00
_cell.angle_beta   90.00
_cell.angle_gamma   90.00
#
_symmetry.space_group_name_H-M   'P 1'
#
loop_
_entity.id
_entity.type
_entity.pdbx_description
1 polymer ?
#
loop_
_entity_poly.entity_id
_entity_poly.type
_entity_poly.pdbx_seq_one_letter_code
_entity_poly.pdbx_strand_id
1 'polypeptide(L)'
;MSPADTYDYQLNLSESMTSRIPKLREDGTNWILYKEQFRVAVLAKGLVQFLEGRDREPRAPEIPGEDSEADEEYESAHDIWIARHQSIHMLLFQTLPESLKLWITPLQKASEAWQAVVEEYDDQGKFVQVEIL
;
A
#
# COMPACT_ATOMS: atom_id res chain seq x y z
N MET A 1 25.75 -23.58 -38.66
CA MET A 1 24.95 -24.38 -37.71
C MET A 1 25.25 -23.84 -36.31
N SER A 2 24.32 -23.08 -35.72
CA SER A 2 24.24 -22.89 -34.25
C SER A 2 23.49 -24.11 -33.67
N PRO A 3 23.64 -24.46 -32.38
CA PRO A 3 23.11 -23.71 -31.22
C PRO A 3 24.10 -23.75 -30.02
N ALA A 4 23.94 -23.14 -28.86
CA ALA A 4 22.77 -22.67 -28.14
C ALA A 4 23.15 -21.50 -27.23
N ASP A 5 22.26 -20.53 -27.16
CA ASP A 5 22.22 -19.46 -26.19
C ASP A 5 22.25 -20.04 -24.76
N THR A 6 23.39 -19.86 -24.10
CA THR A 6 23.47 -20.08 -22.66
C THR A 6 22.78 -18.87 -22.03
N TYR A 7 21.58 -19.12 -21.50
CA TYR A 7 20.76 -18.13 -20.83
C TYR A 7 21.57 -17.34 -19.80
N ASP A 8 21.98 -16.13 -20.16
CA ASP A 8 22.26 -15.06 -19.21
C ASP A 8 20.93 -14.69 -18.54
N TYR A 9 20.46 -15.55 -17.63
CA TYR A 9 19.67 -15.13 -16.48
C TYR A 9 20.61 -14.40 -15.50
N GLN A 10 21.38 -13.44 -16.01
CA GLN A 10 21.94 -12.40 -15.18
C GLN A 10 20.74 -11.63 -14.66
N LEU A 11 20.61 -11.72 -13.34
CA LEU A 11 19.75 -10.93 -12.48
C LEU A 11 19.89 -9.45 -12.84
N ASN A 12 19.20 -9.00 -13.88
CA ASN A 12 18.87 -7.60 -14.10
C ASN A 12 17.71 -7.17 -13.19
N LEU A 13 17.62 -7.82 -12.03
CA LEU A 13 16.73 -7.50 -10.94
C LEU A 13 17.14 -6.15 -10.29
N SER A 14 18.37 -5.68 -10.52
CA SER A 14 18.86 -4.40 -9.98
C SER A 14 18.62 -3.18 -10.88
N GLU A 15 18.25 -3.34 -12.16
CA GLU A 15 18.07 -2.19 -13.07
C GLU A 15 16.62 -1.67 -13.18
N SER A 16 15.65 -2.27 -12.49
CA SER A 16 14.25 -1.79 -12.50
C SER A 16 13.42 -2.16 -11.25
N MET A 17 14.04 -2.28 -10.07
CA MET A 17 13.27 -2.40 -8.80
C MET A 17 12.55 -1.10 -8.41
N THR A 18 12.74 -0.03 -9.21
CA THR A 18 11.93 1.19 -9.23
C THR A 18 10.89 1.17 -10.35
N SER A 19 10.39 -0.01 -10.72
CA SER A 19 9.16 -0.16 -11.49
C SER A 19 8.04 0.57 -10.74
N ARG A 20 7.73 1.80 -11.16
CA ARG A 20 6.65 2.61 -10.62
C ARG A 20 5.40 1.75 -10.57
N ILE A 21 4.78 1.65 -9.39
CA ILE A 21 3.43 1.10 -9.26
C ILE A 21 2.57 1.74 -10.37
N PRO A 22 1.90 0.95 -11.23
CA PRO A 22 1.11 1.52 -12.31
C PRO A 22 0.01 2.40 -11.72
N LYS A 23 -0.45 3.38 -12.48
CA LYS A 23 -1.68 4.07 -12.10
C LYS A 23 -2.86 3.11 -12.25
N LEU A 24 -3.72 3.06 -11.26
CA LEU A 24 -4.99 2.35 -11.34
C LEU A 24 -5.88 3.09 -12.33
N ARG A 25 -6.45 2.36 -13.29
CA ARG A 25 -7.37 2.93 -14.27
C ARG A 25 -8.75 3.09 -13.62
N GLU A 26 -9.47 4.15 -13.99
CA GLU A 26 -10.87 4.37 -13.56
C GLU A 26 -11.74 3.13 -13.82
N ASP A 27 -11.56 2.48 -14.97
CA ASP A 27 -12.29 1.28 -15.38
C ASP A 27 -11.85 -0.02 -14.68
N GLY A 28 -10.84 0.02 -13.80
CA GLY A 28 -10.37 -1.16 -13.05
C GLY A 28 -9.72 -2.25 -13.90
N THR A 29 -9.53 -2.07 -15.21
CA THR A 29 -9.07 -3.13 -16.11
C THR A 29 -7.66 -3.65 -15.78
N ASN A 30 -6.85 -2.87 -15.08
CA ASN A 30 -5.54 -3.28 -14.58
C ASN A 30 -5.52 -3.62 -13.07
N TRP A 31 -6.68 -3.79 -12.43
CA TRP A 31 -6.81 -3.97 -10.98
C TRP A 31 -5.94 -5.11 -10.43
N ILE A 32 -6.01 -6.30 -11.02
CA ILE A 32 -5.25 -7.46 -10.52
C ILE A 32 -3.74 -7.19 -10.51
N LEU A 33 -3.22 -6.57 -11.57
CA LEU A 33 -1.79 -6.22 -11.67
C LEU A 33 -1.43 -5.08 -10.71
N TYR A 34 -2.29 -4.05 -10.61
CA TYR A 34 -2.11 -2.95 -9.69
C TYR A 34 -2.04 -3.43 -8.24
N LYS A 35 -3.00 -4.28 -7.83
CA LYS A 35 -3.11 -4.83 -6.47
C LYS A 35 -1.84 -5.55 -6.06
N GLU A 36 -1.34 -6.43 -6.92
CA GLU A 36 -0.13 -7.20 -6.66
C GLU A 36 1.11 -6.30 -6.56
N GLN A 37 1.31 -5.39 -7.53
CA GLN A 37 2.46 -4.49 -7.51
C GLN A 37 2.43 -3.49 -6.35
N PHE A 38 1.25 -3.00 -5.99
CA PHE A 38 1.08 -2.14 -4.82
C PHE A 38 1.49 -2.89 -3.54
N ARG A 39 1.02 -4.12 -3.35
CA ARG A 39 1.38 -4.96 -2.21
C ARG A 39 2.89 -5.24 -2.16
N VAL A 40 3.50 -5.58 -3.31
CA VAL A 40 4.95 -5.79 -3.41
C VAL A 40 5.72 -4.53 -3.02
N ALA A 41 5.30 -3.35 -3.49
CA ALA A 41 5.96 -2.09 -3.15
C ALA A 41 5.86 -1.74 -1.66
N VAL A 42 4.71 -1.99 -1.03
CA VAL A 42 4.51 -1.82 0.42
C VAL A 42 5.35 -2.83 1.21
N LEU A 43 5.40 -4.09 0.76
CA LEU A 43 6.22 -5.14 1.38
C LEU A 43 7.70 -4.80 1.32
N ALA A 44 8.20 -4.34 0.16
CA ALA A 44 9.58 -3.90 -0.02
C ALA A 44 9.96 -2.71 0.89
N LYS A 45 8.98 -1.92 1.33
CA LYS A 45 9.16 -0.84 2.30
C LYS A 45 9.03 -1.28 3.76
N GLY A 46 8.74 -2.55 4.03
CA GLY A 46 8.50 -3.07 5.39
C GLY A 46 7.21 -2.55 6.04
N LEU A 47 6.25 -2.08 5.23
CA LEU A 47 5.02 -1.43 5.71
C LEU A 47 3.79 -2.35 5.68
N VAL A 48 3.94 -3.64 5.35
CA VAL A 48 2.81 -4.56 5.12
C VAL A 48 1.85 -4.67 6.31
N GLN A 49 2.35 -4.58 7.55
CA GLN A 49 1.49 -4.61 8.74
C GLN A 49 0.51 -3.43 8.81
N PHE A 50 0.90 -2.25 8.32
CA PHE A 50 0.06 -1.05 8.25
C PHE A 50 -0.99 -1.15 7.14
N LEU A 51 -0.66 -1.87 6.06
CA LEU A 51 -1.60 -2.15 4.97
C LEU A 51 -2.66 -3.17 5.39
N GLU A 52 -2.26 -4.16 6.20
CA GLU A 52 -3.14 -5.23 6.69
C GLU A 52 -3.87 -4.87 8.00
N GLY A 53 -3.63 -3.68 8.56
CA GLY A 53 -4.25 -3.23 9.81
C GLY A 53 -3.81 -4.04 11.04
N ARG A 54 -2.62 -4.66 10.98
CA ARG A 54 -2.01 -5.44 12.07
C ARG A 54 -1.03 -4.60 12.91
N ASP A 55 -0.80 -3.35 12.52
CA ASP A 55 -0.05 -2.40 13.31
C ASP A 55 -0.75 -2.12 14.66
N ARG A 56 0.03 -1.57 15.61
CA ARG A 56 -0.48 -1.19 16.91
C ARG A 56 -0.18 0.28 17.12
N GLU A 57 -1.24 1.04 17.37
CA GLU A 57 -1.14 2.42 17.77
C GLU A 57 -0.40 2.50 19.12
N PRO A 58 0.61 3.36 19.25
CA PRO A 58 1.29 3.60 20.52
C PRO A 58 0.30 4.01 21.60
N ARG A 59 0.52 3.52 22.83
CA ARG A 59 -0.37 3.79 23.96
C ARG A 59 0.13 5.04 24.68
N ALA A 60 -0.74 6.04 24.82
CA ALA A 60 -0.45 7.23 25.60
C ALA A 60 -0.23 6.85 27.09
N PRO A 61 0.65 7.57 27.81
CA PRO A 61 0.79 7.44 29.25
C PRO A 61 -0.54 7.67 29.97
N GLU A 62 -0.74 6.99 31.11
CA GLU A 62 -2.01 7.08 31.86
C GLU A 62 -2.20 8.46 32.51
N ILE A 63 -1.10 9.11 32.91
CA ILE A 63 -1.08 10.45 33.50
C ILE A 63 -0.04 11.28 32.74
N PRO A 64 -0.49 12.19 31.84
CA PRO A 64 0.42 13.08 31.13
C PRO A 64 1.20 13.97 32.11
N GLY A 65 2.51 14.10 31.89
CA GLY A 65 3.42 14.93 32.67
C GLY A 65 3.89 14.31 33.99
N GLU A 66 3.47 13.09 34.33
CA GLU A 66 4.01 12.36 35.49
C GLU A 66 5.43 11.86 35.22
N ASP A 67 5.66 11.35 34.01
CA ASP A 67 6.96 10.88 33.53
C ASP A 67 7.22 11.50 32.16
N SER A 68 8.07 12.53 32.14
CA SER A 68 8.42 13.24 30.91
C SER A 68 9.14 12.35 29.90
N GLU A 69 9.91 11.36 30.35
CA GLU A 69 10.59 10.43 29.43
C GLU A 69 9.57 9.51 28.75
N ALA A 70 8.58 9.03 29.50
CA ALA A 70 7.48 8.24 28.93
C ALA A 70 6.60 9.03 27.96
N ASP A 71 6.33 10.31 28.25
CA ASP A 71 5.60 11.20 27.34
C ASP A 71 6.37 11.41 26.02
N GLU A 72 7.67 11.71 26.09
CA GLU A 72 8.54 11.89 24.92
C GLU A 72 8.65 10.61 24.08
N GLU A 73 8.77 9.43 24.72
CA GLU A 73 8.82 8.14 24.02
C GLU A 73 7.50 7.86 23.29
N TYR A 74 6.35 8.15 23.92
CA TYR A 74 5.04 8.00 23.30
C TYR A 74 4.89 8.92 22.08
N GLU A 75 5.21 10.21 22.22
CA GLU A 75 5.09 11.17 21.12
C GLU A 75 5.95 10.76 19.92
N SER A 76 7.21 10.36 20.17
CA SER A 76 8.11 9.88 19.13
C SER A 76 7.58 8.62 18.44
N ALA A 77 7.10 7.64 19.21
CA ALA A 77 6.53 6.41 18.66
C ALA A 77 5.27 6.70 17.83
N HIS A 78 4.42 7.61 18.31
CA HIS A 78 3.17 7.99 17.67
C HIS A 78 3.41 8.73 16.34
N ASP A 79 4.37 9.66 16.29
CA ASP A 79 4.79 10.34 15.06
C ASP A 79 5.30 9.35 14.00
N ILE A 80 6.11 8.36 14.42
CA ILE A 80 6.57 7.28 13.53
C ILE A 80 5.39 6.45 13.03
N TRP A 81 4.44 6.12 13.90
CA TRP A 81 3.25 5.35 13.54
C TRP A 81 2.39 6.09 12.50
N ILE A 82 2.12 7.39 12.71
CA ILE A 82 1.44 8.25 11.74
C ILE A 82 2.21 8.29 10.41
N ALA A 83 3.52 8.55 10.46
CA ALA A 83 4.34 8.68 9.26
C ALA A 83 4.33 7.40 8.40
N ARG A 84 4.23 6.22 9.03
CA ARG A 84 4.10 4.93 8.32
C ARG A 84 2.76 4.77 7.61
N HIS A 85 1.64 5.18 8.24
CA HIS A 85 0.35 5.24 7.53
C HIS A 85 0.39 6.24 6.37
N GLN A 86 0.93 7.44 6.60
CA GLN A 86 1.04 8.48 5.57
C GLN A 86 1.93 8.09 4.40
N SER A 87 2.95 7.25 4.65
CA SER A 87 3.78 6.68 3.58
C SER A 87 2.99 5.81 2.61
N ILE A 88 2.02 5.04 3.08
CA ILE A 88 1.13 4.25 2.21
C ILE A 88 0.11 5.16 1.53
N HIS A 89 -0.47 6.14 2.24
CA HIS A 89 -1.35 7.14 1.64
C HIS A 89 -0.68 7.87 0.47
N MET A 90 0.59 8.26 0.62
CA MET A 90 1.36 8.88 -0.46
C MET A 90 1.39 7.99 -1.71
N LEU A 91 1.61 6.68 -1.56
CA LEU A 91 1.62 5.73 -2.69
C LEU A 91 0.22 5.62 -3.32
N LEU A 92 -0.84 5.59 -2.52
CA LEU A 92 -2.22 5.60 -3.00
C LEU A 92 -2.50 6.88 -3.79
N PHE A 93 -2.22 8.06 -3.23
CA PHE A 93 -2.46 9.35 -3.91
C PHE A 93 -1.68 9.50 -5.23
N GLN A 94 -0.50 8.90 -5.34
CA GLN A 94 0.29 8.92 -6.57
C GLN A 94 -0.27 8.03 -7.68
N THR A 95 -1.04 7.00 -7.31
CA THR A 95 -1.36 5.89 -8.22
C THR A 95 -2.86 5.70 -8.45
N LEU A 96 -3.72 6.17 -7.56
CA LEU A 96 -5.17 6.06 -7.71
C LEU A 96 -5.75 7.11 -8.69
N PRO A 97 -6.92 6.84 -9.29
CA PRO A 97 -7.76 7.85 -9.93
C PRO A 97 -8.26 8.90 -8.93
N GLU A 98 -8.64 10.08 -9.43
CA GLU A 98 -9.01 11.23 -8.59
C GLU A 98 -10.26 10.97 -7.76
N SER A 99 -11.23 10.26 -8.33
CA SER A 99 -12.46 9.80 -7.66
C SER A 99 -12.16 9.09 -6.33
N LEU A 100 -11.27 8.10 -6.36
CA LEU A 100 -10.88 7.35 -5.16
C LEU A 100 -10.05 8.15 -4.18
N LYS A 101 -9.19 9.06 -4.66
CA LYS A 101 -8.41 9.92 -3.75
C LYS A 101 -9.34 10.72 -2.84
N LEU A 102 -10.43 11.25 -3.38
CA LEU A 102 -11.44 11.97 -2.60
C LEU A 102 -12.10 11.07 -1.54
N TRP A 103 -12.34 9.79 -1.87
CA TRP A 103 -12.95 8.84 -0.94
C TRP A 103 -12.01 8.38 0.18
N ILE A 104 -10.72 8.21 -0.10
CA ILE A 104 -9.75 7.78 0.92
C ILE A 104 -9.18 8.94 1.74
N THR A 105 -9.40 10.19 1.32
CA THR A 105 -8.94 11.39 2.03
C THR A 105 -9.34 11.45 3.51
N PRO A 106 -10.60 11.15 3.91
CA PRO A 106 -10.98 11.18 5.32
C PRO A 106 -10.46 9.99 6.14
N LEU A 107 -9.89 8.96 5.50
CA LEU A 107 -9.45 7.74 6.19
C LEU A 107 -8.05 7.96 6.77
N GLN A 108 -7.88 7.67 8.05
CA GLN A 108 -6.61 7.91 8.75
C GLN A 108 -5.69 6.69 8.65
N LYS A 109 -6.27 5.49 8.71
CA LYS A 109 -5.48 4.26 8.63
C LYS A 109 -5.31 3.85 7.18
N ALA A 110 -4.05 3.57 6.83
CA ALA A 110 -3.70 3.01 5.53
C ALA A 110 -4.46 1.72 5.18
N SER A 111 -4.80 0.89 6.20
CA SER A 111 -5.60 -0.32 6.01
C SER A 111 -7.04 -0.02 5.60
N GLU A 112 -7.65 1.03 6.15
CA GLU A 112 -9.00 1.47 5.78
C GLU A 112 -9.00 2.01 4.36
N ALA A 113 -8.03 2.86 4.03
CA ALA A 113 -7.85 3.38 2.67
C ALA A 113 -7.61 2.27 1.65
N TRP A 114 -6.78 1.29 1.98
CA TRP A 114 -6.54 0.13 1.13
C TRP A 114 -7.79 -0.74 0.96
N GLN A 115 -8.52 -0.98 2.04
CA GLN A 115 -9.75 -1.76 2.00
C GLN A 115 -10.81 -1.09 1.13
N ALA A 116 -10.98 0.23 1.20
CA ALA A 116 -11.91 0.96 0.33
C ALA A 116 -11.58 0.78 -1.16
N VAL A 117 -10.28 0.78 -1.52
CA VAL A 117 -9.84 0.51 -2.90
C VAL A 117 -10.12 -0.94 -3.30
N VAL A 118 -9.88 -1.89 -2.39
CA VAL A 118 -10.16 -3.31 -2.65
C VAL A 118 -11.65 -3.54 -2.86
N GLU A 119 -12.51 -2.95 -2.03
CA GLU A 119 -13.96 -3.09 -2.12
C GLU A 119 -14.52 -2.58 -3.45
N GLU A 120 -14.03 -1.44 -3.96
CA GLU A 120 -14.46 -0.89 -5.26
C GLU A 120 -14.19 -1.87 -6.42
N TYR A 121 -13.02 -2.52 -6.45
CA TYR A 121 -12.59 -3.28 -7.65
C TYR A 121 -12.62 -4.80 -7.51
N ASP A 122 -12.57 -5.38 -6.30
CA ASP A 122 -12.80 -6.82 -6.13
C ASP A 122 -14.26 -7.20 -6.43
N ASP A 123 -15.23 -6.29 -6.22
CA ASP A 123 -16.63 -6.52 -6.58
C ASP A 123 -16.90 -6.37 -8.10
N GLN A 124 -16.12 -5.55 -8.81
CA GLN A 124 -16.17 -5.51 -10.28
C GLN A 124 -15.72 -6.83 -10.93
N GLY A 125 -14.83 -7.58 -10.26
CA GLY A 125 -14.42 -8.92 -10.68
C GLY A 125 -15.56 -9.97 -10.66
N LYS A 126 -16.62 -9.75 -9.87
CA LYS A 126 -17.81 -10.63 -9.85
C LYS A 126 -18.75 -10.39 -11.03
N PHE A 127 -18.88 -9.15 -11.51
CA PHE A 127 -19.76 -8.83 -12.64
C PHE A 127 -19.19 -9.28 -13.98
N VAL A 128 -17.87 -9.26 -14.18
CA VAL A 128 -17.23 -9.71 -15.43
C VAL A 128 -17.40 -11.23 -15.68
N GLN A 129 -17.68 -12.04 -14.65
CA GLN A 129 -17.99 -13.47 -14.84
C GLN A 129 -19.44 -13.73 -15.29
N VAL A 130 -20.34 -12.74 -15.21
CA VAL A 130 -21.76 -12.92 -15.57
C VAL A 130 -22.02 -12.56 -17.04
N GLU A 131 -21.13 -11.80 -17.69
CA GLU A 131 -21.30 -11.36 -19.09
C GLU A 131 -20.67 -12.29 -20.15
N ILE A 132 -20.33 -13.53 -19.76
CA ILE A 132 -19.92 -14.59 -20.69
C ILE A 132 -20.94 -15.74 -20.65
N LEU A 133 -22.19 -15.47 -21.00
CA LEU A 133 -23.19 -16.49 -21.37
C LEU A 133 -24.11 -15.98 -22.49
#